data_AF-A0A8T1P527-F1
#
_entry.id   AF-A0A8T1P527-F1
#
_cell.length_a   1.000
_cell.length_b   1.000
_cell.length_c   1.000
_cell.angle_alpha   90.00
_cell.angle_beta   90.00
_cell.angle_gamma   90.00
#
_symmetry.space_group_name_H-M   'P 1'
#
loop_
_entity.id
_entity.type
_entity.pdbx_description
1 polymer ?
#
loop_
_entity_poly.entity_id
_entity_poly.type
_entity_poly.pdbx_seq_one_letter_code
_entity_poly.pdbx_strand_id
1 'polypeptide(L)'
;MDPSETPHCYDRSLTEVFKLFDLIHIITTDHGTVKRITKEVIEDFASENVIYLELRTTPKRNDSKGMTKRSYMEAVMEGVRAVSTVDVVFPHNNVDAGSHIISVPVNDMCNGTTRKKIYVRLLLSIDRRESTAAAMETVKLALEMRDLGVVGIDLSGNPVVGEWITFLPALKFAREHGLDITLHCGEVPNPKEIQAMLDFIPQRIGHACYFGEDDWKRMKSYKIPVEICLTSNITTASVSSLDVHHFADLYKEKHPLVLCTDDSGVFSTSLSKEYNLAASAYGLGKREMFELARNAVEFLFENDEVKQDLRSIFDLAAKKLDL
;
A
#
# COMPACT_ATOMS: atom_id res chain seq x y z
N MET A 1 -25.67 -27.46 -24.45
CA MET A 1 -25.07 -26.84 -23.26
C MET A 1 -26.13 -26.85 -22.20
N ASP A 2 -25.80 -27.45 -21.06
CA ASP A 2 -26.71 -27.62 -19.93
C ASP A 2 -26.90 -26.27 -19.23
N PRO A 3 -28.14 -25.76 -19.07
CA PRO A 3 -28.41 -24.50 -18.37
C PRO A 3 -28.28 -24.60 -16.83
N SER A 4 -27.86 -25.75 -16.28
CA SER A 4 -27.67 -25.98 -14.85
C SER A 4 -26.22 -25.80 -14.36
N GLU A 5 -25.27 -25.48 -15.24
CA GLU A 5 -23.93 -25.06 -14.80
C GLU A 5 -23.98 -23.60 -14.35
N THR A 6 -24.10 -23.38 -13.05
CA THR A 6 -23.66 -22.13 -12.42
C THR A 6 -22.27 -21.80 -12.96
N PRO A 7 -22.03 -20.59 -13.49
CA PRO A 7 -20.69 -20.24 -13.95
C PRO A 7 -19.75 -20.47 -12.77
N HIS A 8 -18.68 -21.26 -12.98
CA HIS A 8 -17.65 -21.47 -11.96
C HIS A 8 -17.27 -20.10 -11.39
N CYS A 9 -17.76 -19.84 -10.17
CA CYS A 9 -17.55 -18.57 -9.52
C CYS A 9 -16.05 -18.52 -9.26
N TYR A 10 -15.35 -17.59 -9.92
CA TYR A 10 -14.02 -17.19 -9.49
C TYR A 10 -14.18 -16.45 -8.16
N ASP A 11 -14.57 -17.16 -7.10
CA ASP A 11 -14.89 -16.53 -5.83
C ASP A 11 -13.58 -16.16 -5.13
N ARG A 12 -13.16 -14.91 -5.33
CA ARG A 12 -12.09 -14.29 -4.55
C ARG A 12 -12.63 -13.86 -3.19
N SER A 13 -13.38 -14.76 -2.54
CA SER A 13 -13.79 -14.63 -1.16
C SER A 13 -12.54 -14.56 -0.28
N LEU A 14 -12.63 -13.95 0.91
CA LEU A 14 -11.46 -13.73 1.78
C LEU A 14 -10.66 -15.03 2.01
N THR A 15 -11.35 -16.15 2.23
CA THR A 15 -10.73 -17.47 2.42
C THR A 15 -10.00 -17.97 1.17
N GLU A 16 -10.61 -17.86 -0.01
CA GLU A 16 -10.01 -18.32 -1.26
C GLU A 16 -8.86 -17.42 -1.72
N VAL A 17 -8.88 -16.13 -1.39
CA VAL A 17 -7.79 -15.19 -1.67
C VAL A 17 -6.48 -15.65 -1.01
N PHE A 18 -6.50 -16.12 0.23
CA PHE A 18 -5.29 -16.62 0.88
C PHE A 18 -4.77 -17.93 0.27
N LYS A 19 -5.66 -18.80 -0.23
CA LYS A 19 -5.25 -19.98 -1.01
C LYS A 19 -4.61 -19.59 -2.34
N LEU A 20 -5.16 -18.57 -3.00
CA LEU A 20 -4.60 -18.03 -4.23
C LEU A 20 -3.21 -17.42 -3.98
N PHE A 21 -3.01 -16.69 -2.87
CA PHE A 21 -1.70 -16.19 -2.49
C PHE A 21 -0.69 -17.31 -2.25
N ASP A 22 -1.08 -18.42 -1.62
CA ASP A 22 -0.19 -19.57 -1.46
C ASP A 22 0.27 -20.11 -2.83
N LEU A 23 -0.62 -20.17 -3.83
CA LEU A 23 -0.27 -20.54 -5.20
C LEU A 23 0.65 -19.50 -5.88
N ILE A 24 0.35 -18.20 -5.74
CA ILE A 24 1.19 -17.12 -6.28
C ILE A 24 2.61 -17.21 -5.70
N HIS A 25 2.73 -17.47 -4.40
CA HIS A 25 4.03 -17.56 -3.73
C HIS A 25 4.88 -18.73 -4.22
N ILE A 26 4.28 -19.86 -4.62
CA ILE A 26 5.01 -21.00 -5.21
C ILE A 26 5.81 -20.58 -6.44
N ILE A 27 5.19 -19.76 -7.31
CA ILE A 27 5.77 -19.37 -8.59
C ILE A 27 6.57 -18.06 -8.55
N THR A 28 6.36 -17.21 -7.53
CA THR A 28 7.01 -15.89 -7.45
C THR A 28 8.17 -15.81 -6.46
N THR A 29 8.34 -16.78 -5.56
CA THR A 29 9.41 -16.73 -4.53
C THR A 29 10.75 -17.23 -5.08
N ASP A 30 11.38 -16.43 -5.93
CA ASP A 30 12.79 -16.49 -6.36
C ASP A 30 13.30 -15.10 -6.76
N HIS A 31 14.62 -14.86 -6.70
CA HIS A 31 15.17 -13.51 -6.90
C HIS A 31 14.87 -12.92 -8.27
N GLY A 32 14.93 -13.73 -9.34
CA GLY A 32 14.70 -13.27 -10.70
C GLY A 32 13.25 -12.81 -10.90
N THR A 33 12.30 -13.60 -10.41
CA THR A 33 10.88 -13.27 -10.47
C THR A 33 10.55 -12.07 -9.59
N VAL A 34 11.05 -12.00 -8.36
CA VAL A 34 10.84 -10.85 -7.45
C VAL A 34 11.32 -9.54 -8.08
N LYS A 35 12.52 -9.54 -8.67
CA LYS A 35 13.06 -8.39 -9.40
C LYS A 35 12.15 -7.98 -10.55
N ARG A 36 11.71 -8.96 -11.36
CA ARG A 36 10.83 -8.73 -12.51
C ARG A 36 9.50 -8.11 -12.10
N ILE A 37 8.77 -8.75 -11.18
CA ILE A 37 7.42 -8.30 -10.81
C ILE A 37 7.45 -6.97 -10.07
N THR A 38 8.50 -6.68 -9.31
CA THR A 38 8.68 -5.35 -8.68
C THR A 38 8.78 -4.26 -9.75
N LYS A 39 9.58 -4.49 -10.79
CA LYS A 39 9.69 -3.58 -11.93
C LYS A 39 8.33 -3.39 -12.60
N GLU A 40 7.67 -4.49 -12.99
CA GLU A 40 6.41 -4.46 -13.72
C GLU A 40 5.31 -3.70 -12.94
N VAL A 41 5.20 -3.92 -11.63
CA VAL A 41 4.23 -3.20 -10.77
C VAL A 41 4.46 -1.68 -10.76
N ILE A 42 5.72 -1.24 -10.68
CA ILE A 42 6.04 0.20 -10.70
C ILE A 42 5.72 0.81 -12.07
N GLU A 43 6.03 0.09 -13.15
CA GLU A 43 5.72 0.52 -14.52
C GLU A 43 4.20 0.63 -14.74
N ASP A 44 3.43 -0.34 -14.23
CA ASP A 44 1.97 -0.34 -14.30
C ASP A 44 1.34 0.84 -13.56
N PHE A 45 1.74 1.10 -12.30
CA PHE A 45 1.24 2.24 -11.54
C PHE A 45 1.64 3.58 -12.17
N ALA A 46 2.88 3.71 -12.66
CA ALA A 46 3.30 4.92 -13.36
C ALA A 46 2.55 5.10 -14.70
N SER A 47 2.16 4.02 -15.37
CA SER A 47 1.36 4.06 -16.61
C SER A 47 -0.01 4.74 -16.41
N GLU A 48 -0.57 4.66 -15.20
CA GLU A 48 -1.81 5.35 -14.82
C GLU A 48 -1.61 6.66 -14.03
N ASN A 49 -0.39 7.21 -14.07
CA ASN A 49 0.01 8.49 -13.47
C ASN A 49 0.02 8.50 -11.93
N VAL A 50 0.26 7.35 -11.30
CA VAL A 50 0.69 7.34 -9.89
C VAL A 50 2.04 8.03 -9.79
N ILE A 51 2.11 9.10 -8.98
CA ILE A 51 3.32 9.89 -8.77
C ILE A 51 4.06 9.52 -7.49
N TYR A 52 3.42 8.80 -6.56
CA TYR A 52 4.03 8.29 -5.34
C TYR A 52 3.44 6.91 -5.00
N LEU A 53 4.29 5.92 -4.74
CA LEU A 53 3.92 4.54 -4.43
C LEU A 53 4.65 4.04 -3.19
N GLU A 54 3.91 3.73 -2.13
CA GLU A 54 4.36 2.86 -1.04
C GLU A 54 4.06 1.41 -1.41
N LEU A 55 5.04 0.70 -1.96
CA LEU A 55 4.91 -0.71 -2.32
C LEU A 55 5.20 -1.58 -1.08
N ARG A 56 4.19 -2.33 -0.62
CA ARG A 56 4.33 -3.26 0.50
C ARG A 56 4.60 -4.69 0.02
N THR A 57 5.45 -5.40 0.74
CA THR A 57 5.71 -6.82 0.48
C THR A 57 6.22 -7.52 1.73
N THR A 58 5.85 -8.79 1.92
CA THR A 58 6.40 -9.63 3.00
C THR A 58 7.71 -10.27 2.55
N PRO A 59 8.86 -9.94 3.17
CA PRO A 59 10.13 -10.58 2.88
C PRO A 59 10.05 -12.09 3.12
N LYS A 60 10.39 -12.88 2.10
CA LYS A 60 10.27 -14.34 2.15
C LYS A 60 11.62 -15.01 2.41
N ARG A 61 11.57 -16.17 3.07
CA ARG A 61 12.69 -17.12 3.15
C ARG A 61 12.34 -18.36 2.33
N ASN A 62 13.25 -18.80 1.48
CA ASN A 62 13.13 -20.02 0.69
C ASN A 62 14.49 -20.73 0.62
N ASP A 63 14.72 -21.65 1.56
CA ASP A 63 16.00 -22.35 1.73
C ASP A 63 16.39 -23.15 0.47
N SER A 64 15.42 -23.76 -0.22
CA SER A 64 15.64 -24.52 -1.46
C SER A 64 16.21 -23.68 -2.61
N LYS A 65 15.98 -22.36 -2.57
CA LYS A 65 16.48 -21.39 -3.56
C LYS A 65 17.52 -20.43 -2.97
N GLY A 66 18.03 -20.71 -1.76
CA GLY A 66 19.01 -19.85 -1.08
C GLY A 66 18.51 -18.44 -0.76
N MET A 67 17.20 -18.25 -0.64
CA MET A 67 16.59 -16.94 -0.41
C MET A 67 16.39 -16.69 1.09
N THR A 68 16.89 -15.56 1.56
CA THR A 68 16.65 -15.01 2.90
C THR A 68 15.73 -13.80 2.79
N LYS A 69 15.16 -13.33 3.90
CA LYS A 69 14.38 -12.07 3.91
C LYS A 69 15.18 -10.89 3.32
N ARG A 70 16.47 -10.81 3.68
CA ARG A 70 17.40 -9.82 3.15
C ARG A 70 17.59 -9.96 1.64
N SER A 71 17.91 -11.14 1.13
CA SER A 71 18.17 -11.30 -0.31
C SER A 71 16.89 -11.19 -1.15
N TYR A 72 15.73 -11.51 -0.59
CA TYR A 72 14.42 -11.15 -1.16
C TYR A 72 14.30 -9.63 -1.34
N MET A 73 14.56 -8.85 -0.29
CA MET A 73 14.46 -7.39 -0.37
C MET A 73 15.53 -6.78 -1.28
N GLU A 74 16.73 -7.34 -1.34
CA GLU A 74 17.74 -6.92 -2.31
C GLU A 74 17.24 -7.13 -3.76
N ALA A 75 16.54 -8.23 -4.05
CA ALA A 75 15.89 -8.44 -5.36
C ALA A 75 14.78 -7.42 -5.64
N VAL A 76 13.99 -7.03 -4.63
CA VAL A 76 13.01 -5.93 -4.76
C VAL A 76 13.74 -4.62 -5.14
N MET A 77 14.82 -4.26 -4.42
CA MET A 77 15.61 -3.06 -4.71
C MET A 77 16.21 -3.09 -6.13
N GLU A 78 16.68 -4.25 -6.58
CA GLU A 78 17.12 -4.44 -7.96
C GLU A 78 15.98 -4.24 -8.97
N GLY A 79 14.77 -4.67 -8.63
CA GLY A 79 13.58 -4.44 -9.45
C GLY A 79 13.25 -2.96 -9.60
N VAL A 80 13.27 -2.21 -8.50
CA VAL A 80 13.10 -0.74 -8.51
C VAL A 80 14.14 -0.08 -9.41
N ARG A 81 15.42 -0.46 -9.27
CA ARG A 81 16.53 0.08 -10.08
C ARG A 81 16.47 -0.34 -11.56
N ALA A 82 15.77 -1.43 -11.87
CA ALA A 82 15.64 -1.94 -13.24
C ALA A 82 14.49 -1.27 -14.03
N VAL A 83 13.68 -0.43 -13.38
CA VAL A 83 12.64 0.37 -14.06
C VAL A 83 13.32 1.33 -15.03
N SER A 84 12.89 1.26 -16.30
CA SER A 84 13.55 1.99 -17.39
C SER A 84 12.58 2.77 -18.27
N THR A 85 11.28 2.59 -18.08
CA THR A 85 10.20 3.25 -18.86
C THR A 85 9.78 4.59 -18.27
N VAL A 86 10.04 4.82 -16.98
CA VAL A 86 9.72 6.04 -16.22
C VAL A 86 10.90 6.45 -15.35
N ASP A 87 10.92 7.69 -14.86
CA ASP A 87 11.91 8.17 -13.91
C ASP A 87 11.47 7.81 -12.49
N VAL A 88 12.28 6.99 -11.81
CA VAL A 88 11.99 6.55 -10.46
C VAL A 88 12.82 7.35 -9.46
N VAL A 89 12.16 8.05 -8.54
CA VAL A 89 12.83 8.65 -7.39
C VAL A 89 12.86 7.66 -6.24
N PHE A 90 14.02 7.05 -6.08
CA PHE A 90 14.31 6.09 -5.03
C PHE A 90 15.62 6.48 -4.31
N PRO A 91 15.73 6.35 -2.98
CA PRO A 91 16.95 6.69 -2.28
C PRO A 91 18.14 5.89 -2.83
N HIS A 92 19.18 6.59 -3.29
CA HIS A 92 20.40 5.99 -3.77
C HIS A 92 21.39 5.81 -2.62
N ASN A 93 22.06 4.65 -2.56
CA ASN A 93 23.28 4.51 -1.77
C ASN A 93 24.33 5.48 -2.33
N ASN A 94 24.69 6.50 -1.55
CA ASN A 94 25.92 7.25 -1.74
C ASN A 94 27.11 6.33 -1.50
N VAL A 95 27.57 5.63 -2.54
CA VAL A 95 28.93 5.09 -2.60
C VAL A 95 29.82 5.94 -3.52
N ASP A 96 29.25 6.83 -4.33
CA ASP A 96 30.04 7.84 -5.05
C ASP A 96 29.79 9.23 -4.44
N ALA A 97 30.69 9.58 -3.52
CA ALA A 97 30.90 10.95 -3.09
C ALA A 97 31.18 11.83 -4.31
N GLY A 98 30.25 12.73 -4.66
CA GLY A 98 30.52 13.76 -5.65
C GLY A 98 29.35 14.29 -6.47
N SER A 99 28.15 13.72 -6.40
CA SER A 99 26.98 14.37 -7.02
C SER A 99 26.14 15.05 -5.96
N HIS A 100 26.20 16.39 -5.97
CA HIS A 100 25.12 17.22 -5.43
C HIS A 100 23.78 16.60 -5.82
N ILE A 101 22.78 16.69 -4.94
CA ILE A 101 21.38 16.60 -5.35
C ILE A 101 21.27 17.59 -6.51
N ILE A 102 21.31 17.09 -7.74
CA ILE A 102 20.99 17.89 -8.89
C ILE A 102 19.49 18.06 -8.74
N SER A 103 19.09 19.15 -8.10
CA SER A 103 17.86 19.83 -8.44
C SER A 103 17.94 20.08 -9.95
N VAL A 104 17.56 19.07 -10.75
CA VAL A 104 17.50 19.23 -12.20
C VAL A 104 16.44 20.31 -12.40
N PRO A 105 16.82 21.48 -12.92
CA PRO A 105 15.86 22.54 -13.17
C PRO A 105 14.83 21.99 -14.13
N VAL A 106 13.56 22.32 -13.87
CA VAL A 106 12.41 22.04 -14.72
C VAL A 106 12.72 22.38 -16.18
N ASN A 107 13.14 21.40 -16.97
CA ASN A 107 13.14 21.44 -18.44
C ASN A 107 13.63 20.09 -19.03
N ASP A 108 12.74 19.10 -19.05
CA ASP A 108 12.96 17.87 -19.82
C ASP A 108 12.04 17.84 -21.04
N MET A 109 12.45 18.56 -22.09
CA MET A 109 11.91 18.40 -23.43
C MET A 109 12.86 17.55 -24.27
N CYS A 110 12.58 16.25 -24.35
CA CYS A 110 13.02 15.39 -25.45
C CYS A 110 11.77 14.89 -26.18
N ASN A 111 11.61 15.24 -27.46
CA ASN A 111 10.48 14.84 -28.33
C ASN A 111 9.06 15.22 -27.87
N GLY A 112 8.90 16.28 -27.07
CA GLY A 112 7.57 16.81 -26.72
C GLY A 112 6.75 15.94 -25.78
N THR A 113 7.33 14.90 -25.19
CA THR A 113 6.72 14.10 -24.10
C THR A 113 7.64 14.10 -22.90
N THR A 114 7.21 14.71 -21.80
CA THR A 114 7.89 14.60 -20.51
C THR A 114 7.79 13.15 -20.04
N ARG A 115 8.93 12.52 -19.76
CA ARG A 115 8.97 11.19 -19.15
C ARG A 115 8.24 11.22 -17.82
N LYS A 116 7.39 10.22 -17.55
CA LYS A 116 6.64 10.17 -16.29
C LYS A 116 7.63 9.95 -15.14
N LYS A 117 7.33 10.53 -13.98
CA LYS A 117 8.12 10.44 -12.76
C LYS A 117 7.28 9.83 -11.63
N ILE A 118 7.84 8.87 -10.91
CA ILE A 118 7.21 8.22 -9.75
C ILE A 118 8.19 8.13 -8.58
N TYR A 119 7.74 8.52 -7.39
CA TYR A 119 8.47 8.31 -6.14
C TYR A 119 8.07 6.94 -5.60
N VAL A 120 9.05 6.11 -5.23
CA VAL A 120 8.79 4.76 -4.68
C VAL A 120 9.36 4.66 -3.27
N ARG A 121 8.58 4.14 -2.33
CA ARG A 121 9.00 3.74 -1.00
C ARG A 121 8.50 2.34 -0.70
N LEU A 122 9.13 1.68 0.26
CA LEU A 122 8.85 0.29 0.59
C LEU A 122 8.34 0.16 2.02
N LEU A 123 7.34 -0.70 2.19
CA LEU A 123 6.89 -1.18 3.49
C LEU A 123 7.20 -2.67 3.60
N LEU A 124 7.83 -3.09 4.71
CA LEU A 124 8.01 -4.52 4.96
C LEU A 124 6.80 -5.05 5.74
N SER A 125 6.07 -5.96 5.13
CA SER A 125 4.93 -6.60 5.76
C SER A 125 5.39 -7.73 6.68
N ILE A 126 4.83 -7.79 7.88
CA ILE A 126 4.82 -8.96 8.76
C ILE A 126 3.57 -9.75 8.43
N ASP A 127 3.72 -11.01 8.04
CA ASP A 127 2.58 -11.91 7.81
C ASP A 127 2.07 -12.45 9.15
N ARG A 128 0.76 -12.45 9.37
CA ARG A 128 0.13 -12.96 10.60
C ARG A 128 0.37 -14.44 10.90
N ARG A 129 0.97 -15.20 9.97
CA ARG A 129 1.47 -16.57 10.21
C ARG A 129 2.82 -16.60 10.91
N GLU A 130 3.50 -15.46 11.02
CA GLU A 130 4.85 -15.37 11.60
C GLU A 130 4.86 -15.42 13.14
N SER A 131 5.99 -15.85 13.69
CA SER A 131 6.28 -15.73 15.12
C SER A 131 6.79 -14.33 15.47
N THR A 132 6.78 -13.97 16.76
CA THR A 132 7.40 -12.71 17.25
C THR A 132 8.86 -12.56 16.82
N ALA A 133 9.63 -13.65 16.81
CA ALA A 133 11.04 -13.62 16.41
C ALA A 133 11.20 -13.30 14.92
N ALA A 134 10.37 -13.90 14.06
CA ALA A 134 10.39 -13.65 12.62
C ALA A 134 9.86 -12.24 12.29
N ALA A 135 8.82 -11.77 12.99
CA ALA A 135 8.36 -10.38 12.91
C ALA A 135 9.47 -9.38 13.30
N MET A 136 10.20 -9.66 14.39
CA MET A 136 11.33 -8.83 14.81
C MET A 136 12.49 -8.83 13.79
N GLU A 137 12.73 -9.95 13.11
CA GLU A 137 13.68 -10.02 12.00
C GLU A 137 13.26 -9.08 10.85
N THR A 138 11.98 -9.06 10.48
CA THR A 138 11.45 -8.12 9.47
C THR A 138 11.66 -6.66 9.89
N VAL A 139 11.38 -6.33 11.15
CA VAL A 139 11.57 -4.96 11.66
C VAL A 139 13.04 -4.55 11.65
N LYS A 140 13.95 -5.42 12.09
CA LYS A 140 15.39 -5.15 12.05
C LYS A 140 15.89 -4.95 10.61
N LEU A 141 15.43 -5.79 9.68
CA LEU A 141 15.73 -5.62 8.26
C LEU A 141 15.22 -4.28 7.72
N ALA A 142 14.00 -3.86 8.09
CA ALA A 142 13.48 -2.55 7.70
C ALA A 142 14.38 -1.42 8.21
N LEU A 143 14.82 -1.48 9.46
CA LEU A 143 15.73 -0.49 10.05
C LEU A 143 17.08 -0.41 9.31
N GLU A 144 17.62 -1.57 8.91
CA GLU A 144 18.87 -1.70 8.13
C GLU A 144 18.72 -1.18 6.69
N MET A 145 17.49 -1.10 6.16
CA MET A 145 17.19 -0.69 4.79
C MET A 145 16.49 0.68 4.70
N ARG A 146 16.48 1.46 5.79
CA ARG A 146 15.86 2.81 5.82
C ARG A 146 16.45 3.75 4.78
N ASP A 147 17.77 3.80 4.71
CA ASP A 147 18.49 4.63 3.73
C ASP A 147 18.35 4.11 2.28
N LEU A 148 17.72 2.94 2.12
CA LEU A 148 17.38 2.32 0.84
C LEU A 148 15.90 2.47 0.50
N GLY A 149 15.16 3.39 1.14
CA GLY A 149 13.76 3.67 0.81
C GLY A 149 12.73 2.81 1.52
N VAL A 150 13.11 2.03 2.53
CA VAL A 150 12.14 1.43 3.45
C VAL A 150 11.68 2.47 4.47
N VAL A 151 10.38 2.73 4.54
CA VAL A 151 9.82 3.81 5.38
C VAL A 151 8.92 3.31 6.50
N GLY A 152 8.50 2.05 6.46
CA GLY A 152 7.60 1.54 7.48
C GLY A 152 7.36 0.04 7.47
N ILE A 153 6.48 -0.36 8.37
CA ILE A 153 6.03 -1.74 8.59
C ILE A 153 4.53 -1.83 8.37
N ASP A 154 4.12 -2.94 7.78
CA ASP A 154 2.72 -3.35 7.65
C ASP A 154 2.49 -4.64 8.45
N LEU A 155 1.31 -4.79 9.07
CA LEU A 155 0.84 -6.09 9.57
C LEU A 155 -0.34 -6.53 8.71
N SER A 156 -0.19 -7.66 8.02
CA SER A 156 -1.13 -8.17 7.03
C SER A 156 -1.08 -9.70 6.94
N GLY A 157 -1.65 -10.29 5.89
CA GLY A 157 -1.85 -11.73 5.78
C GLY A 157 -3.18 -12.15 6.38
N ASN A 158 -3.39 -13.45 6.58
CA ASN A 158 -4.72 -13.97 6.91
C ASN A 158 -5.24 -13.43 8.26
N PRO A 159 -6.33 -12.63 8.29
CA PRO A 159 -6.81 -11.97 9.51
C PRO A 159 -7.46 -12.93 10.51
N VAL A 160 -7.76 -14.19 10.12
CA VAL A 160 -8.21 -15.23 11.05
C VAL A 160 -7.06 -16.05 11.64
N VAL A 161 -5.82 -15.72 11.30
CA VAL A 161 -4.60 -16.36 11.81
C VAL A 161 -3.81 -15.38 12.66
N GLY A 162 -3.12 -15.93 13.67
CA GLY A 162 -2.25 -15.17 14.57
C GLY A 162 -3.04 -14.38 15.61
N GLU A 163 -2.31 -13.97 16.65
CA GLU A 163 -2.85 -13.19 17.76
C GLU A 163 -2.09 -11.87 17.82
N TRP A 164 -2.80 -10.75 18.01
CA TRP A 164 -2.21 -9.41 18.13
C TRP A 164 -0.98 -9.34 19.05
N ILE A 165 -1.03 -10.05 20.18
CA ILE A 165 0.04 -10.06 21.19
C ILE A 165 1.37 -10.63 20.66
N THR A 166 1.33 -11.45 19.61
CA THR A 166 2.53 -12.00 18.93
C THR A 166 3.31 -10.90 18.21
N PHE A 167 2.62 -9.94 17.60
CA PHE A 167 3.22 -8.90 16.75
C PHE A 167 3.51 -7.61 17.52
N LEU A 168 2.75 -7.35 18.58
CA LEU A 168 2.87 -6.13 19.39
C LEU A 168 4.31 -5.81 19.83
N PRO A 169 5.17 -6.76 20.27
CA PRO A 169 6.55 -6.45 20.63
C PRO A 169 7.38 -5.93 19.44
N ALA A 170 7.22 -6.52 18.26
CA ALA A 170 7.93 -6.10 17.04
C ALA A 170 7.44 -4.74 16.55
N LEU A 171 6.12 -4.50 16.57
CA LEU A 171 5.52 -3.22 16.17
C LEU A 171 5.91 -2.09 17.14
N LYS A 172 5.94 -2.36 18.46
CA LYS A 172 6.46 -1.39 19.44
C LYS A 172 7.92 -1.05 19.16
N PHE A 173 8.75 -2.06 18.93
CA PHE A 173 10.16 -1.87 18.60
C PHE A 173 10.34 -1.04 17.32
N ALA A 174 9.54 -1.30 16.27
CA ALA A 174 9.54 -0.52 15.03
C ALA A 174 9.27 0.98 15.30
N ARG A 175 8.20 1.28 16.05
CA ARG A 175 7.82 2.65 16.42
C ARG A 175 8.90 3.34 17.26
N GLU A 176 9.43 2.66 18.26
CA GLU A 176 10.49 3.21 19.14
C GLU A 176 11.75 3.60 18.35
N HIS A 177 11.95 2.99 17.18
CA HIS A 177 13.07 3.27 16.28
C HIS A 177 12.68 4.12 15.06
N GLY A 178 11.49 4.75 15.10
CA GLY A 178 11.06 5.74 14.12
C GLY A 178 10.58 5.19 12.78
N LEU A 179 10.20 3.91 12.70
CA LEU A 179 9.47 3.40 11.54
C LEU A 179 7.98 3.73 11.67
N ASP A 180 7.38 4.17 10.56
CA ASP A 180 5.93 4.32 10.49
C ASP A 180 5.24 2.96 10.35
N ILE A 181 3.99 2.89 10.81
CA ILE A 181 3.24 1.64 10.90
C ILE A 181 1.85 1.82 10.30
N THR A 182 1.52 0.93 9.38
CA THR A 182 0.14 0.70 8.93
C THR A 182 -0.31 -0.69 9.36
N LEU A 183 -1.59 -0.86 9.70
CA LEU A 183 -2.15 -2.15 10.14
C LEU A 183 -3.38 -2.50 9.31
N HIS A 184 -3.44 -3.70 8.75
CA HIS A 184 -4.72 -4.25 8.31
C HIS A 184 -5.58 -4.51 9.54
N CYS A 185 -6.73 -3.82 9.62
CA CYS A 185 -7.54 -3.78 10.84
C CYS A 185 -9.02 -3.97 10.50
N GLY A 186 -9.68 -4.88 11.19
CA GLY A 186 -11.13 -5.09 11.03
C GLY A 186 -11.55 -5.66 9.67
N GLU A 187 -10.72 -6.47 9.02
CA GLU A 187 -11.11 -7.27 7.84
C GLU A 187 -12.12 -8.38 8.18
N VAL A 188 -12.17 -8.80 9.45
CA VAL A 188 -13.13 -9.76 10.01
C VAL A 188 -13.65 -9.26 11.37
N PRO A 189 -14.80 -9.76 11.87
CA PRO A 189 -15.29 -9.41 13.20
C PRO A 189 -14.30 -9.83 14.30
N ASN A 190 -13.60 -8.86 14.90
CA ASN A 190 -12.73 -9.10 16.05
C ASN A 190 -12.62 -7.86 16.96
N PRO A 191 -13.64 -7.57 17.80
CA PRO A 191 -13.69 -6.32 18.57
C PRO A 191 -12.50 -6.14 19.52
N LYS A 192 -11.97 -7.23 20.10
CA LYS A 192 -10.83 -7.16 21.02
C LYS A 192 -9.55 -6.74 20.29
N GLU A 193 -9.31 -7.31 19.11
CA GLU A 193 -8.14 -6.96 18.32
C GLU A 193 -8.26 -5.56 17.72
N ILE A 194 -9.43 -5.19 17.18
CA ILE A 194 -9.67 -3.85 16.62
C ILE A 194 -9.38 -2.79 17.69
N GLN A 195 -9.94 -2.94 18.89
CA GLN A 195 -9.69 -2.02 20.00
C GLN A 195 -8.21 -1.98 20.39
N ALA A 196 -7.53 -3.13 20.45
CA ALA A 196 -6.11 -3.19 20.78
C ALA A 196 -5.20 -2.55 19.71
N MET A 197 -5.56 -2.65 18.42
CA MET A 197 -4.89 -1.96 17.32
C MET A 197 -5.14 -0.45 17.37
N LEU A 198 -6.35 -0.01 17.71
CA LEU A 198 -6.66 1.41 17.90
C LEU A 198 -6.00 2.00 19.16
N ASP A 199 -5.87 1.22 20.24
CA ASP A 199 -5.09 1.56 21.43
C ASP A 199 -3.59 1.72 21.12
N PHE A 200 -3.11 1.00 20.11
CA PHE A 200 -1.76 1.17 19.61
C PHE A 200 -1.59 2.46 18.81
N ILE A 201 -2.64 3.04 18.21
CA ILE A 201 -2.60 4.30 17.43
C ILE A 201 -1.55 4.21 16.29
N PRO A 202 -1.74 3.32 15.30
CA PRO A 202 -0.85 3.27 14.13
C PRO A 202 -0.97 4.56 13.31
N GLN A 203 0.03 4.83 12.47
CA GLN A 203 0.01 5.99 11.58
C GLN A 203 -1.06 5.88 10.50
N ARG A 204 -1.43 4.67 10.09
CA ARG A 204 -2.59 4.38 9.22
C ARG A 204 -3.20 3.01 9.56
N ILE A 205 -4.41 2.77 9.08
CA ILE A 205 -5.02 1.43 9.04
C ILE A 205 -5.54 1.13 7.63
N GLY A 206 -5.59 -0.15 7.27
CA GLY A 206 -6.27 -0.63 6.07
C GLY A 206 -7.60 -1.31 6.38
N HIS A 207 -8.50 -1.25 5.42
CA HIS A 207 -9.81 -1.94 5.40
C HIS A 207 -10.88 -1.38 6.34
N ALA A 208 -10.79 -1.58 7.66
CA ALA A 208 -11.80 -1.17 8.64
C ALA A 208 -13.26 -1.64 8.35
N CYS A 209 -13.43 -2.83 7.75
CA CYS A 209 -14.73 -3.32 7.29
C CYS A 209 -15.72 -3.65 8.42
N TYR A 210 -15.24 -4.19 9.54
CA TYR A 210 -16.06 -4.70 10.66
C TYR A 210 -15.98 -3.84 11.93
N PHE A 211 -15.75 -2.54 11.78
CA PHE A 211 -15.74 -1.60 12.91
C PHE A 211 -17.16 -1.37 13.47
N GLY A 212 -17.29 -1.44 14.78
CA GLY A 212 -18.47 -1.00 15.52
C GLY A 212 -18.44 0.51 15.84
N GLU A 213 -19.52 1.03 16.43
CA GLU A 213 -19.66 2.46 16.72
C GLU A 213 -18.51 3.03 17.57
N ASP A 214 -18.07 2.30 18.59
CA ASP A 214 -16.96 2.71 19.45
C ASP A 214 -15.62 2.68 18.70
N ASP A 215 -15.40 1.70 17.81
CA ASP A 215 -14.21 1.64 16.97
C ASP A 215 -14.13 2.88 16.07
N TRP A 216 -15.24 3.22 15.39
CA TRP A 216 -15.34 4.41 14.55
C TRP A 216 -15.05 5.68 15.32
N LYS A 217 -15.68 5.86 16.49
CA LYS A 217 -15.49 7.05 17.33
C LYS A 217 -14.03 7.21 17.73
N ARG A 218 -13.38 6.14 18.17
CA ARG A 218 -11.97 6.14 18.59
C ARG A 218 -11.04 6.47 17.42
N MET A 219 -11.18 5.76 16.31
CA MET A 219 -10.38 5.95 15.10
C MET A 219 -10.48 7.41 14.58
N LYS A 220 -11.70 7.95 14.52
CA LYS A 220 -11.95 9.36 14.15
C LYS A 220 -11.33 10.35 15.14
N SER A 221 -11.41 10.08 16.44
CA SER A 221 -10.82 10.96 17.46
C SER A 221 -9.29 11.04 17.36
N TYR A 222 -8.65 9.95 16.95
CA TYR A 222 -7.20 9.89 16.71
C TYR A 222 -6.79 10.36 15.31
N LYS A 223 -7.76 10.64 14.42
CA LYS A 223 -7.53 11.03 13.03
C LYS A 223 -6.63 10.05 12.27
N ILE A 224 -6.76 8.76 12.55
CA ILE A 224 -5.96 7.71 11.88
C ILE A 224 -6.47 7.59 10.43
N PRO A 225 -5.64 7.86 9.40
CA PRO A 225 -6.02 7.68 8.01
C PRO A 225 -6.38 6.23 7.67
N VAL A 226 -7.41 6.06 6.86
CA VAL A 226 -7.90 4.75 6.40
C VAL A 226 -7.51 4.53 4.93
N GLU A 227 -6.77 3.45 4.67
CA GLU A 227 -6.50 2.92 3.33
C GLU A 227 -7.74 2.13 2.87
N ILE A 228 -8.50 2.72 1.94
CA ILE A 228 -9.79 2.22 1.45
C ILE A 228 -9.57 1.38 0.20
N CYS A 229 -10.02 0.13 0.24
CA CYS A 229 -9.80 -0.85 -0.82
C CYS A 229 -11.15 -1.33 -1.39
N LEU A 230 -11.86 -0.48 -2.15
CA LEU A 230 -13.26 -0.68 -2.53
C LEU A 230 -13.49 -2.02 -3.25
N THR A 231 -12.77 -2.27 -4.36
CA THR A 231 -12.96 -3.50 -5.14
C THR A 231 -12.60 -4.74 -4.32
N SER A 232 -11.53 -4.69 -3.53
CA SER A 232 -11.14 -5.76 -2.61
C SER A 232 -12.25 -6.08 -1.60
N ASN A 233 -12.81 -5.06 -0.94
CA ASN A 233 -13.80 -5.24 0.12
C ASN A 233 -15.12 -5.83 -0.42
N ILE A 234 -15.54 -5.42 -1.63
CA ILE A 234 -16.71 -6.01 -2.30
C ILE A 234 -16.42 -7.44 -2.75
N THR A 235 -15.27 -7.66 -3.38
CA THR A 235 -14.91 -8.97 -3.96
C THR A 235 -14.73 -10.05 -2.89
N THR A 236 -14.16 -9.69 -1.73
CA THR A 236 -13.99 -10.57 -0.58
C THR A 236 -15.27 -10.77 0.24
N ALA A 237 -16.35 -10.09 -0.11
CA ALA A 237 -17.60 -10.00 0.66
C ALA A 237 -17.43 -9.46 2.09
N SER A 238 -16.37 -8.67 2.32
CA SER A 238 -16.14 -7.96 3.59
C SER A 238 -17.11 -6.78 3.77
N VAL A 239 -17.57 -6.21 2.66
CA VAL A 239 -18.64 -5.20 2.58
C VAL A 239 -19.64 -5.63 1.51
N SER A 240 -20.95 -5.52 1.78
CA SER A 240 -21.99 -6.08 0.91
C SER A 240 -22.23 -5.30 -0.39
N SER A 241 -22.02 -3.99 -0.38
CA SER A 241 -22.17 -3.11 -1.55
C SER A 241 -21.46 -1.78 -1.32
N LEU A 242 -21.21 -1.03 -2.39
CA LEU A 242 -20.62 0.31 -2.30
C LEU A 242 -21.54 1.28 -1.56
N ASP A 243 -22.86 1.12 -1.68
CA ASP A 243 -23.85 2.00 -1.02
C ASP A 243 -23.75 2.00 0.51
N VAL A 244 -23.21 0.93 1.09
CA VAL A 244 -23.02 0.78 2.55
C VAL A 244 -21.55 0.79 2.95
N HIS A 245 -20.63 1.07 2.02
CA HIS A 245 -19.22 1.12 2.35
C HIS A 245 -18.94 2.35 3.21
N HIS A 246 -18.14 2.16 4.26
CA HIS A 246 -17.75 3.22 5.20
C HIS A 246 -16.95 4.37 4.55
N PHE A 247 -16.60 4.28 3.26
CA PHE A 247 -15.99 5.40 2.52
C PHE A 247 -16.92 6.61 2.56
N ALA A 248 -18.22 6.42 2.34
CA ALA A 248 -19.18 7.52 2.27
C ALA A 248 -19.22 8.33 3.57
N ASP A 249 -19.25 7.64 4.72
CA ASP A 249 -19.29 8.26 6.03
C ASP A 249 -17.98 8.99 6.35
N LEU A 250 -16.82 8.35 6.09
CA LEU A 250 -15.52 8.97 6.31
C LEU A 250 -15.33 10.20 5.42
N TYR A 251 -15.72 10.12 4.15
CA TYR A 251 -15.64 11.24 3.21
C TYR A 251 -16.53 12.40 3.65
N LYS A 252 -17.79 12.12 4.01
CA LYS A 252 -18.76 13.12 4.49
C LYS A 252 -18.27 13.84 5.74
N GLU A 253 -17.63 13.13 6.66
CA GLU A 253 -17.07 13.69 7.89
C GLU A 253 -15.69 14.36 7.69
N LYS A 254 -15.15 14.35 6.46
CA LYS A 254 -13.81 14.84 6.14
C LYS A 254 -12.72 14.15 6.96
N HIS A 255 -12.94 12.88 7.30
CA HIS A 255 -11.96 12.05 7.97
C HIS A 255 -10.85 11.65 6.99
N PRO A 256 -9.57 11.61 7.43
CA PRO A 256 -8.46 11.13 6.61
C PRO A 256 -8.70 9.75 5.97
N LEU A 257 -8.68 9.70 4.64
CA LEU A 257 -8.80 8.45 3.89
C LEU A 257 -8.03 8.53 2.57
N VAL A 258 -7.61 7.38 2.05
CA VAL A 258 -6.90 7.24 0.76
C VAL A 258 -7.50 6.06 0.01
N LEU A 259 -7.80 6.22 -1.28
CA LEU A 259 -8.18 5.10 -2.14
C LEU A 259 -6.94 4.30 -2.53
N CYS A 260 -6.98 2.99 -2.34
CA CYS A 260 -5.90 2.05 -2.61
C CYS A 260 -6.41 0.86 -3.42
N THR A 261 -5.52 0.22 -4.19
CA THR A 261 -5.89 -0.96 -4.98
C THR A 261 -5.94 -2.25 -4.18
N ASP A 262 -5.30 -2.27 -3.01
CA ASP A 262 -4.92 -3.52 -2.35
C ASP A 262 -4.06 -4.33 -3.34
N ASP A 263 -4.55 -5.48 -3.81
CA ASP A 263 -3.94 -6.30 -4.84
C ASP A 263 -4.55 -6.09 -6.22
N SER A 264 -4.00 -5.16 -7.00
CA SER A 264 -4.49 -4.84 -8.36
C SER A 264 -4.60 -6.06 -9.29
N GLY A 265 -3.60 -6.95 -9.24
CA GLY A 265 -3.59 -8.19 -10.02
C GLY A 265 -4.63 -9.21 -9.55
N VAL A 266 -4.71 -9.46 -8.23
CA VAL A 266 -5.67 -10.42 -7.66
C VAL A 266 -7.08 -9.94 -7.93
N PHE A 267 -7.41 -8.69 -7.64
CA PHE A 267 -8.76 -8.14 -7.79
C PHE A 267 -9.08 -7.61 -9.20
N SER A 268 -8.14 -7.73 -10.15
CA SER A 268 -8.32 -7.30 -11.54
C SER A 268 -8.75 -5.82 -11.69
N THR A 269 -8.21 -4.97 -10.82
CA THR A 269 -8.48 -3.53 -10.76
C THR A 269 -7.22 -2.70 -11.05
N SER A 270 -7.34 -1.38 -11.05
CA SER A 270 -6.24 -0.40 -11.11
C SER A 270 -6.60 0.80 -10.25
N LEU A 271 -5.65 1.66 -9.90
CA LEU A 271 -5.95 2.80 -9.04
C LEU A 271 -6.98 3.73 -9.71
N SER A 272 -6.85 3.95 -11.02
CA SER A 272 -7.82 4.73 -11.81
C SER A 272 -9.23 4.15 -11.75
N LYS A 273 -9.36 2.82 -11.73
CA LYS A 273 -10.67 2.16 -11.56
C LYS A 273 -11.23 2.38 -10.16
N GLU A 274 -10.42 2.32 -9.10
CA GLU A 274 -10.89 2.62 -7.73
C GLU A 274 -11.40 4.06 -7.60
N TYR A 275 -10.69 5.04 -8.18
CA TYR A 275 -11.15 6.43 -8.24
C TYR A 275 -12.44 6.58 -9.06
N ASN A 276 -12.55 5.90 -10.21
CA ASN A 276 -13.77 5.93 -11.01
C ASN A 276 -14.96 5.30 -10.28
N LEU A 277 -14.72 4.23 -9.52
CA LEU A 277 -15.72 3.56 -8.70
C LEU A 277 -16.23 4.48 -7.59
N ALA A 278 -15.32 5.13 -6.87
CA ALA A 278 -15.67 6.11 -5.84
C ALA A 278 -16.45 7.31 -6.43
N ALA A 279 -15.99 7.86 -7.55
CA ALA A 279 -16.67 8.96 -8.23
C ALA A 279 -18.10 8.60 -8.63
N SER A 280 -18.29 7.41 -9.19
CA SER A 280 -19.59 6.93 -9.67
C SER A 280 -20.54 6.57 -8.53
N ALA A 281 -20.05 5.87 -7.50
CA ALA A 281 -20.87 5.40 -6.38
C ALA A 281 -21.31 6.54 -5.45
N TYR A 282 -20.45 7.55 -5.25
CA TYR A 282 -20.70 8.62 -4.28
C TYR A 282 -20.94 10.00 -4.91
N GLY A 283 -21.07 10.06 -6.23
CA GLY A 283 -21.43 11.28 -6.96
C GLY A 283 -20.36 12.38 -6.91
N LEU A 284 -19.08 12.00 -6.84
CA LEU A 284 -17.98 12.94 -6.67
C LEU A 284 -17.50 13.48 -8.03
N GLY A 285 -17.53 14.81 -8.17
CA GLY A 285 -17.07 15.52 -9.34
C GLY A 285 -15.55 15.67 -9.42
N LYS A 286 -15.10 16.32 -10.49
CA LYS A 286 -13.67 16.51 -10.80
C LYS A 286 -12.88 17.18 -9.67
N ARG A 287 -13.43 18.23 -9.04
CA ARG A 287 -12.76 18.95 -7.94
C ARG A 287 -12.68 18.10 -6.68
N GLU A 288 -13.75 17.39 -6.34
CA GLU A 288 -13.80 16.49 -5.18
C GLU A 288 -12.82 15.33 -5.32
N MET A 289 -12.73 14.73 -6.51
CA MET A 289 -11.73 13.69 -6.83
C MET A 289 -10.30 14.22 -6.76
N PHE A 290 -10.06 15.43 -7.26
CA PHE A 290 -8.75 16.06 -7.21
C PHE A 290 -8.29 16.31 -5.76
N GLU A 291 -9.16 16.90 -4.93
CA GLU A 291 -8.84 17.14 -3.52
C GLU A 291 -8.66 15.83 -2.74
N LEU A 292 -9.46 14.80 -3.04
CA LEU A 292 -9.29 13.48 -2.45
C LEU A 292 -7.90 12.90 -2.74
N ALA A 293 -7.45 12.97 -4.01
CA ALA A 293 -6.13 12.51 -4.40
C ALA A 293 -5.01 13.36 -3.77
N ARG A 294 -5.17 14.69 -3.75
CA ARG A 294 -4.19 15.63 -3.18
C ARG A 294 -3.99 15.43 -1.68
N ASN A 295 -5.08 15.19 -0.94
CA ASN A 295 -5.03 15.00 0.51
C ASN A 295 -4.22 13.77 0.92
N ALA A 296 -4.09 12.75 0.05
CA ALA A 296 -3.28 11.57 0.34
C ALA A 296 -1.81 11.90 0.63
N VAL A 297 -1.28 13.01 0.12
CA VAL A 297 0.09 13.48 0.38
C VAL A 297 0.36 13.67 1.88
N GLU A 298 -0.64 14.07 2.65
CA GLU A 298 -0.51 14.30 4.08
C GLU A 298 -0.32 13.00 4.88
N PHE A 299 -0.74 11.86 4.31
CA PHE A 299 -0.77 10.57 5.00
C PHE A 299 0.39 9.63 4.59
N LEU A 300 1.28 10.09 3.71
CA LEU A 300 2.44 9.32 3.27
C LEU A 300 3.49 9.17 4.37
N PHE A 301 4.18 8.03 4.40
CA PHE A 301 5.35 7.78 5.25
C PHE A 301 6.58 8.37 4.57
N GLU A 302 6.65 9.70 4.59
CA GLU A 302 7.62 10.47 3.82
C GLU A 302 7.94 11.80 4.50
N ASN A 303 9.15 12.29 4.24
CA ASN A 303 9.61 13.59 4.70
C ASN A 303 8.88 14.78 4.03
N ASP A 304 9.01 15.95 4.65
CA ASP A 304 8.33 17.17 4.20
C ASP A 304 8.81 17.67 2.83
N GLU A 305 10.06 17.38 2.46
CA GLU A 305 10.64 17.80 1.18
C GLU A 305 9.92 17.12 0.01
N VAL A 306 9.82 15.79 0.03
CA VAL A 306 9.10 15.05 -1.01
C VAL A 306 7.60 15.36 -0.97
N LYS A 307 7.00 15.54 0.21
CA LYS A 307 5.59 15.98 0.31
C LYS A 307 5.39 17.35 -0.34
N GLN A 308 6.33 18.29 -0.18
CA GLN A 308 6.26 19.60 -0.81
C GLN A 308 6.40 19.54 -2.34
N ASP A 309 7.26 18.66 -2.86
CA ASP A 309 7.34 18.37 -4.29
C ASP A 309 5.99 17.84 -4.83
N LEU A 310 5.39 16.88 -4.14
CA LEU A 310 4.10 16.30 -4.53
C LEU A 310 2.98 17.34 -4.50
N ARG A 311 2.90 18.17 -3.45
CA ARG A 311 1.95 19.30 -3.39
C ARG A 311 2.12 20.23 -4.58
N SER A 312 3.36 20.54 -4.97
CA SER A 312 3.66 21.38 -6.13
C SER A 312 3.19 20.75 -7.45
N ILE A 313 3.34 19.42 -7.60
CA ILE A 313 2.81 18.68 -8.76
C ILE A 313 1.29 18.78 -8.82
N PHE A 314 0.59 18.60 -7.69
CA PHE A 314 -0.85 18.78 -7.61
C PHE A 314 -1.25 20.23 -7.94
N ASP A 315 -0.61 21.24 -7.36
CA ASP A 315 -0.94 22.65 -7.60
C ASP A 315 -0.76 23.05 -9.09
N LEU A 316 0.23 22.46 -9.78
CA LEU A 316 0.39 22.61 -11.24
C LEU A 316 -0.72 21.90 -12.02
N ALA A 317 -1.14 20.71 -11.59
CA ALA A 317 -2.23 19.98 -12.20
C ALA A 317 -3.58 20.69 -12.00
N ALA A 318 -3.84 21.28 -10.84
CA ALA A 318 -5.05 22.07 -10.57
C ALA A 318 -5.20 23.21 -11.60
N LYS A 319 -4.13 23.96 -11.86
CA LYS A 319 -4.09 25.02 -12.87
C LYS A 319 -4.39 24.51 -14.28
N LYS A 320 -3.85 23.34 -14.65
CA LYS A 320 -4.11 22.72 -15.97
C LYS A 320 -5.52 22.18 -16.12
N LEU A 321 -6.17 21.86 -15.00
CA LEU A 321 -7.49 21.27 -14.93
C LEU A 321 -8.60 22.31 -14.68
N ASP A 322 -8.26 23.59 -14.59
CA ASP A 322 -9.17 24.70 -14.26
C ASP A 322 -9.98 24.44 -12.97
N LEU A 323 -9.31 23.94 -11.92
CA LEU A 323 -9.92 23.59 -10.63
C LEU A 323 -9.85 24.70 -9.59
#